data_AF-A0A149VEY6-F1
#
_entry.id   AF-A0A149VEY6-F1
#
_cell.length_a   1.000
_cell.length_b   1.000
_cell.length_c   1.000
_cell.angle_alpha   90.00
_cell.angle_beta   90.00
_cell.angle_gamma   90.00
#
_symmetry.space_group_name_H-M   'P 1'
#
loop_
_entity.id
_entity.type
_entity.pdbx_description
1 polymer ?
#
loop_
_entity_poly.entity_id
_entity_poly.type
_entity_poly.pdbx_seq_one_letter_code
_entity_poly.pdbx_strand_id
1 'polypeptide(L)'
;MSKPVRISFEREAREVPLDSILPLRPMTKRIIDSKRYERIATSVGAVGVIEPLVVAKAARDGRHMLLDGHLRLHALREQNIGSTLCIISDDDEAFTYNKRVNRLATVQEHYMISRAIDRGVPPAMIAKALGIDEKVVLHRRNLLDGIAPGAVELLKNRPINPHVFNILRKMKPLKQTETAELMVAMNNFTATYAKAILAASKQTDLAKPDRPKTVSGLTSEQMARMEREMESLTKDYQALEVTFGDDVLQLVLASRYLGRLIQNTKIVGYLEERYPEIIVEFRTIVSATSLDPN
;
A
#
# COMPACT_ATOMS: atom_id res chain seq x y z
N MET A 1 12.48 -33.15 -3.82
CA MET A 1 13.45 -32.11 -3.43
C MET A 1 13.40 -31.00 -4.47
N SER A 2 13.03 -29.78 -4.10
CA SER A 2 12.98 -28.66 -5.05
C SER A 2 14.39 -28.35 -5.58
N LYS A 3 14.54 -28.20 -6.89
CA LYS A 3 15.81 -27.79 -7.51
C LYS A 3 16.32 -26.50 -6.82
N PRO A 4 17.62 -26.39 -6.48
CA PRO A 4 18.16 -25.17 -5.91
C PRO A 4 17.95 -24.02 -6.89
N VAL A 5 17.44 -22.89 -6.39
CA VAL A 5 17.21 -21.69 -7.19
C VAL A 5 18.58 -21.13 -7.59
N ARG A 6 18.86 -21.11 -8.90
CA ARG A 6 20.08 -20.52 -9.47
C ARG A 6 19.89 -19.00 -9.55
N ILE A 7 20.87 -18.25 -9.04
CA ILE A 7 20.91 -16.79 -9.20
C ILE A 7 21.14 -16.49 -10.69
N SER A 8 20.31 -15.61 -11.27
CA SER A 8 20.31 -15.27 -12.69
C SER A 8 21.07 -13.98 -13.02
N PHE A 9 21.97 -13.54 -12.13
CA PHE A 9 22.76 -12.32 -12.30
C PHE A 9 24.11 -12.45 -11.57
N GLU A 10 25.08 -11.64 -12.01
CA GLU A 10 26.40 -11.56 -11.38
C GLU A 10 26.32 -10.89 -10.00
N ARG A 11 27.07 -11.42 -9.02
CA ARG A 11 27.02 -10.94 -7.64
C ARG A 11 27.69 -9.58 -7.42
N GLU A 12 28.57 -9.19 -8.33
CA GLU A 12 29.32 -7.94 -8.26
C GLU A 12 28.80 -6.98 -9.33
N ALA A 13 28.58 -5.72 -8.93
CA ALA A 13 28.30 -4.67 -9.89
C ALA A 13 29.59 -4.33 -10.65
N ARG A 14 29.49 -4.21 -11.96
CA ARG A 14 30.62 -3.82 -12.83
C ARG A 14 30.39 -2.45 -13.40
N GLU A 15 31.49 -1.71 -13.57
CA GLU A 15 31.45 -0.44 -14.28
C GLU A 15 31.34 -0.68 -15.79
N VAL A 16 30.31 -0.12 -16.41
CA VAL A 16 30.01 -0.30 -17.83
C VAL A 16 29.92 1.08 -18.50
N PRO A 17 30.60 1.30 -19.64
CA PRO A 17 30.48 2.55 -20.42
C PRO A 17 29.06 2.76 -20.92
N LEU A 18 28.50 3.97 -20.80
CA LEU A 18 27.12 4.25 -21.19
C LEU A 18 26.86 4.08 -22.70
N ASP A 19 27.89 4.25 -23.53
CA ASP A 19 27.84 4.06 -24.98
C ASP A 19 27.69 2.59 -25.38
N SER A 20 28.15 1.68 -24.50
CA SER A 20 27.98 0.24 -24.70
C SER A 20 26.58 -0.25 -24.32
N ILE A 21 25.75 0.61 -23.70
CA ILE A 21 24.42 0.25 -23.22
C ILE A 21 23.34 0.61 -24.26
N LEU A 22 22.61 -0.40 -24.71
CA LEU A 22 21.52 -0.29 -25.66
C LEU A 22 20.16 -0.25 -24.94
N PRO A 23 19.46 0.89 -24.93
CA PRO A 23 18.13 0.99 -24.34
C PRO A 23 17.09 0.23 -25.15
N LEU A 24 16.29 -0.61 -24.49
CA LEU A 24 15.15 -1.31 -25.13
C LEU A 24 14.05 -0.39 -25.66
N ARG A 25 13.92 0.82 -25.10
CA ARG A 25 12.84 1.76 -25.42
C ARG A 25 13.41 3.16 -25.58
N PRO A 26 12.98 3.91 -26.62
CA PRO A 26 13.38 5.30 -26.77
C PRO A 26 12.73 6.18 -25.69
N MET A 27 13.46 7.21 -25.27
CA MET A 27 12.93 8.24 -24.39
C MET A 27 12.08 9.21 -25.21
N THR A 28 10.77 9.22 -24.95
CA THR A 28 9.85 10.15 -25.61
C THR A 28 9.78 11.47 -24.85
N LYS A 29 9.43 12.57 -25.53
CA LYS A 29 9.25 13.89 -24.90
C LYS A 29 8.31 13.84 -23.69
N ARG A 30 7.20 13.09 -23.80
CA ARG A 30 6.25 12.86 -22.70
C ARG A 30 6.90 12.26 -21.45
N ILE A 31 7.89 11.37 -21.60
CA ILE A 31 8.60 10.76 -20.46
C ILE A 31 9.55 11.79 -19.85
N ILE A 32 10.28 12.53 -20.69
CA ILE A 32 11.23 13.56 -20.28
C ILE A 32 10.51 14.69 -19.53
N ASP A 33 9.35 15.13 -20.01
CA ASP A 33 8.54 16.18 -19.38
C ASP A 33 7.79 15.69 -18.13
N SER A 34 7.93 14.41 -17.76
CA SER A 34 7.23 13.88 -16.60
C SER A 34 7.89 14.28 -15.29
N LYS A 35 7.08 14.62 -14.27
CA LYS A 35 7.58 14.86 -12.90
C LYS A 35 8.35 13.67 -12.32
N ARG A 36 8.10 12.46 -12.82
CA ARG A 36 8.84 11.26 -12.42
C ARG A 36 10.28 11.32 -12.92
N TYR A 37 10.48 11.70 -14.19
CA TYR A 37 11.82 11.87 -14.76
C TYR A 37 12.56 13.01 -14.06
N GLU A 38 11.91 14.16 -13.89
CA GLU A 38 12.47 15.33 -13.20
C GLU A 38 13.03 14.98 -11.81
N ARG A 39 12.27 14.24 -11.00
CA ARG A 39 12.74 13.77 -9.68
C ARG A 39 13.96 12.85 -9.76
N ILE A 40 13.96 11.91 -10.72
CA ILE A 40 15.08 10.98 -10.90
C ILE A 40 16.32 11.74 -11.37
N ALA A 41 16.21 12.63 -12.35
CA ALA A 41 17.31 13.43 -12.84
C ALA A 41 17.90 14.33 -11.74
N THR A 42 17.03 14.94 -10.92
CA THR A 42 17.43 15.75 -9.76
C THR A 42 18.17 14.91 -8.73
N SER A 43 17.63 13.74 -8.38
CA SER A 43 18.28 12.80 -7.45
C SER A 43 19.65 12.35 -7.97
N VAL A 44 19.74 11.94 -9.24
CA VAL A 44 20.99 11.50 -9.86
C VAL A 44 22.03 12.61 -9.84
N GLY A 45 21.65 13.86 -10.14
CA GLY A 45 22.57 14.99 -10.07
C GLY A 45 23.00 15.37 -8.64
N ALA A 46 22.19 15.05 -7.63
CA ALA A 46 22.49 15.38 -6.24
C ALA A 46 23.35 14.32 -5.52
N VAL A 47 23.05 13.04 -5.74
CA VAL A 47 23.65 11.91 -4.98
C VAL A 47 24.20 10.79 -5.87
N GLY A 48 24.08 10.90 -7.19
CA GLY A 48 24.43 9.83 -8.13
C GLY A 48 23.37 8.75 -8.22
N VAL A 49 23.69 7.68 -8.94
CA VAL A 49 22.83 6.50 -9.08
C VAL A 49 23.03 5.58 -7.88
N ILE A 50 22.03 5.51 -7.00
CA ILE A 50 22.07 4.65 -5.79
C ILE A 50 21.86 3.18 -6.16
N GLU A 51 20.83 2.91 -6.96
CA GLU A 51 20.53 1.55 -7.44
C GLU A 51 21.14 1.39 -8.85
N PRO A 52 22.11 0.47 -9.04
CA PRO A 52 22.76 0.23 -10.32
C PRO A 52 21.78 -0.05 -11.46
N LEU A 53 22.21 0.22 -12.70
CA LEU A 53 21.43 -0.22 -13.86
C LEU A 53 21.49 -1.74 -13.99
N VAL A 54 20.48 -2.35 -14.60
CA VAL A 54 20.53 -3.79 -14.88
C VAL A 54 20.61 -4.01 -16.38
N VAL A 55 21.62 -4.76 -16.80
CA VAL A 55 21.90 -5.04 -18.20
C VAL A 55 22.05 -6.53 -18.44
N ALA A 56 21.68 -7.01 -19.62
CA ALA A 56 21.98 -8.38 -20.02
C ALA A 56 23.49 -8.55 -20.29
N LYS A 57 23.96 -9.80 -20.29
CA LYS A 57 25.30 -10.13 -20.79
C LYS A 57 25.57 -9.51 -22.16
N ALA A 58 26.81 -9.08 -22.36
CA ALA A 58 27.22 -8.47 -23.62
C ALA A 58 26.97 -9.42 -24.78
N ALA A 59 26.41 -8.89 -25.86
CA ALA A 59 26.38 -9.59 -27.14
C ALA A 59 27.80 -9.66 -27.74
N ARG A 60 27.95 -10.36 -28.87
CA ARG A 60 29.26 -10.55 -29.54
C ARG A 60 29.93 -9.25 -29.96
N ASP A 61 29.17 -8.17 -30.07
CA ASP A 61 29.63 -6.82 -30.41
C ASP A 61 30.05 -5.99 -29.18
N GLY A 62 30.06 -6.60 -27.98
CA GLY A 62 30.44 -5.94 -26.73
C GLY A 62 29.36 -5.02 -26.17
N ARG A 63 28.16 -4.97 -26.76
CA ARG A 63 27.07 -4.11 -26.29
C ARG A 63 26.15 -4.86 -25.34
N HIS A 64 25.68 -4.13 -24.34
CA HIS A 64 24.82 -4.60 -23.27
C HIS A 64 23.39 -4.11 -23.50
N MET A 65 22.41 -5.03 -23.44
CA MET A 65 21.01 -4.65 -23.52
C MET A 65 20.53 -4.14 -22.16
N LEU A 66 19.91 -2.96 -22.11
CA LEU A 66 19.37 -2.41 -20.86
C LEU A 66 18.04 -3.09 -20.49
N LEU A 67 18.02 -3.78 -19.36
CA LEU A 67 16.84 -4.45 -18.83
C LEU A 67 16.05 -3.53 -17.90
N ASP A 68 16.74 -2.82 -17.01
CA ASP A 68 16.11 -1.86 -16.10
C ASP A 68 16.94 -0.58 -15.91
N GLY A 69 16.24 0.54 -15.73
CA GLY A 69 16.85 1.83 -15.41
C GLY A 69 16.91 2.84 -16.56
N HIS A 70 16.03 2.77 -17.56
CA HIS A 70 15.98 3.71 -18.70
C HIS A 70 15.98 5.19 -18.28
N LEU A 71 15.23 5.54 -17.24
CA LEU A 71 15.16 6.92 -16.74
C LEU A 71 16.49 7.39 -16.15
N ARG A 72 17.19 6.49 -15.44
CA ARG A 72 18.51 6.76 -14.84
C ARG A 72 19.58 6.86 -15.91
N LEU A 73 19.58 5.93 -16.89
CA LEU A 73 20.51 5.99 -18.02
C LEU A 73 20.39 7.31 -18.77
N HIS A 74 19.17 7.78 -19.02
CA HIS A 74 18.96 9.05 -19.70
C HIS A 74 19.47 10.24 -18.87
N ALA A 75 19.16 10.28 -17.57
CA ALA A 75 19.68 11.32 -16.67
C ALA A 75 21.22 11.34 -16.60
N LEU A 76 21.86 10.17 -16.57
CA LEU A 76 23.32 10.05 -16.61
C LEU A 76 23.90 10.60 -17.93
N ARG A 77 23.24 10.30 -19.06
CA ARG A 77 23.65 10.81 -20.39
C ARG A 77 23.52 12.32 -20.49
N GLU A 78 22.45 12.92 -19.98
CA GLU A 78 22.29 14.38 -19.96
C GLU A 78 23.36 15.07 -19.12
N GLN A 79 23.92 14.38 -18.13
CA GLN A 79 25.02 14.87 -17.29
C GLN A 79 26.41 14.59 -17.87
N ASN A 80 26.50 14.01 -19.08
CA ASN A 80 27.75 13.62 -19.76
C ASN A 80 28.62 12.67 -18.91
N ILE A 81 28.00 11.78 -18.15
CA ILE A 81 28.71 10.74 -17.38
C ILE A 81 29.12 9.61 -18.33
N GLY A 82 30.38 9.18 -18.29
CA GLY A 82 30.93 8.19 -19.23
C GLY A 82 30.60 6.73 -18.91
N SER A 83 30.50 6.39 -17.62
CA SER A 83 30.29 5.03 -17.13
C SER A 83 29.40 5.01 -15.88
N THR A 84 28.79 3.87 -15.60
CA THR A 84 28.02 3.64 -14.37
C THR A 84 28.15 2.22 -13.89
N LEU A 85 27.87 1.99 -12.62
CA LEU A 85 27.71 0.65 -12.07
C LEU A 85 26.46 -0.02 -12.65
N CYS A 86 26.65 -1.25 -13.12
CA CYS A 86 25.61 -2.11 -13.67
C CYS A 86 25.68 -3.51 -13.03
N ILE A 87 24.51 -4.11 -12.83
CA ILE A 87 24.38 -5.54 -12.53
C ILE A 87 24.18 -6.27 -13.86
N ILE A 88 24.99 -7.30 -14.11
CA ILE A 88 24.90 -8.11 -15.32
C ILE A 88 23.97 -9.28 -15.05
N SER A 89 22.87 -9.34 -15.79
CA SER A 89 21.90 -10.43 -15.81
C SER A 89 22.33 -11.51 -16.80
N ASP A 90 22.20 -12.77 -16.40
CA ASP A 90 22.38 -13.94 -17.25
C ASP A 90 21.24 -14.08 -18.27
N ASP A 91 20.07 -13.50 -17.95
CA ASP A 91 18.84 -13.53 -18.76
C ASP A 91 18.56 -12.16 -19.39
N ASP A 92 17.81 -12.12 -20.50
CA ASP A 92 17.43 -10.91 -21.24
C ASP A 92 16.01 -10.41 -20.91
N GLU A 93 15.43 -10.92 -19.82
CA GLU A 93 14.09 -10.59 -19.34
C GLU A 93 14.05 -9.23 -18.59
N ALA A 94 13.19 -8.31 -19.05
CA ALA A 94 13.09 -6.95 -18.51
C ALA A 94 11.85 -6.70 -17.63
N PHE A 95 10.92 -7.65 -17.51
CA PHE A 95 9.64 -7.44 -16.83
C PHE A 95 9.72 -7.72 -15.32
N THR A 96 10.58 -8.62 -14.86
CA THR A 96 10.71 -9.00 -13.44
C THR A 96 11.06 -7.82 -12.54
N TYR A 97 11.97 -6.93 -12.99
CA TYR A 97 12.44 -5.79 -12.21
C TYR A 97 11.32 -4.84 -11.78
N ASN A 98 10.27 -4.71 -12.60
CA ASN A 98 9.16 -3.79 -12.34
C ASN A 98 7.86 -4.50 -11.89
N LYS A 99 7.83 -5.84 -11.82
CA LYS A 99 6.62 -6.61 -11.50
C LYS A 99 6.20 -6.51 -10.03
N ARG A 100 7.17 -6.44 -9.11
CA ARG A 100 6.92 -6.51 -7.64
C ARG A 100 7.48 -5.29 -6.90
N VAL A 101 7.13 -4.09 -7.37
CA VAL A 101 7.57 -2.84 -6.72
C VAL A 101 6.67 -2.53 -5.52
N ASN A 102 7.25 -2.61 -4.32
CA ASN A 102 6.59 -2.14 -3.10
C ASN A 102 6.67 -0.61 -3.01
N ARG A 103 5.53 0.03 -2.73
CA ARG A 103 5.47 1.47 -2.50
C ARG A 103 5.65 1.75 -1.02
N LEU A 104 6.46 2.74 -0.71
CA LEU A 104 6.69 3.21 0.66
C LEU A 104 5.37 3.74 1.25
N ALA A 105 4.99 3.25 2.43
CA ALA A 105 3.84 3.76 3.14
C ALA A 105 4.14 5.15 3.73
N THR A 106 3.11 5.97 3.90
CA THR A 106 3.27 7.38 4.31
C THR A 106 3.88 7.52 5.70
N VAL A 107 3.50 6.63 6.62
CA VAL A 107 4.07 6.56 7.98
C VAL A 107 5.53 6.10 7.95
N GLN A 108 5.87 5.15 7.07
CA GLN A 108 7.25 4.70 6.90
C GLN A 108 8.12 5.84 6.34
N GLU A 109 7.61 6.61 5.37
CA GLU A 109 8.28 7.80 4.84
C GLU A 109 8.59 8.82 5.95
N HIS A 110 7.64 9.09 6.84
CA HIS A 110 7.86 9.93 8.01
C HIS A 110 9.03 9.41 8.87
N TYR A 111 9.03 8.13 9.26
CA TYR A 111 10.10 7.57 10.10
C TYR A 111 11.47 7.60 9.41
N MET A 112 11.52 7.38 8.10
CA MET A 112 12.76 7.48 7.33
C MET A 112 13.32 8.90 7.33
N ILE A 113 12.46 9.90 7.08
CA ILE A 113 12.87 11.31 7.07
C ILE A 113 13.30 11.76 8.47
N SER A 114 12.51 11.45 9.51
CA SER A 114 12.83 11.80 10.89
C SER A 114 14.18 11.20 11.29
N ARG A 115 14.39 9.91 11.04
CA ARG A 115 15.67 9.24 11.35
C ARG A 115 16.86 9.83 10.58
N ALA A 116 16.68 10.25 9.32
CA ALA A 116 17.75 10.88 8.55
C ALA A 116 18.15 12.24 9.16
N ILE A 117 17.17 13.06 9.54
CA ILE A 117 17.41 14.37 10.16
C ILE A 117 18.03 14.20 11.55
N ASP A 118 17.52 13.27 12.36
CA ASP A 118 18.04 13.02 13.72
C ASP A 118 19.48 12.48 13.70
N ARG A 119 19.92 11.89 12.57
CA ARG A 119 21.32 11.49 12.32
C ARG A 119 22.19 12.61 11.75
N GLY A 120 21.67 13.83 11.64
CA GLY A 120 22.42 15.02 11.24
C GLY A 120 22.37 15.37 9.76
N VAL A 121 21.51 14.72 8.95
CA VAL A 121 21.34 15.11 7.55
C VAL A 121 20.51 16.40 7.46
N PRO A 122 21.00 17.49 6.84
CA PRO A 122 20.25 18.73 6.72
C PRO A 122 18.96 18.55 5.90
N PRO A 123 17.81 19.13 6.31
CA PRO A 123 16.56 19.03 5.56
C PRO A 123 16.67 19.52 4.11
N ALA A 124 17.43 20.60 3.86
CA ALA A 124 17.73 21.10 2.52
C ALA A 124 18.42 20.07 1.61
N MET A 125 19.27 19.19 2.17
CA MET A 125 19.93 18.13 1.40
C MET A 125 18.94 17.04 0.98
N ILE A 126 18.04 16.65 1.91
CA ILE A 126 16.95 15.70 1.63
C ILE A 126 16.00 16.28 0.57
N ALA A 127 15.66 17.55 0.70
CA ALA A 127 14.80 18.29 -0.23
C ALA A 127 15.38 18.27 -1.65
N LYS A 128 16.67 18.61 -1.78
CA LYS A 128 17.41 18.57 -3.04
C LYS A 128 17.44 17.17 -3.63
N ALA A 129 17.76 16.14 -2.85
CA ALA A 129 17.82 14.76 -3.34
C ALA A 129 16.45 14.22 -3.81
N LEU A 130 15.37 14.60 -3.12
CA LEU A 130 14.01 14.17 -3.48
C LEU A 130 13.34 15.05 -4.54
N GLY A 131 13.94 16.18 -4.91
CA GLY A 131 13.34 17.17 -5.82
C GLY A 131 12.05 17.78 -5.26
N ILE A 132 12.03 18.11 -3.96
CA ILE A 132 10.89 18.72 -3.27
C ILE A 132 11.33 19.94 -2.45
N ASP A 133 10.38 20.77 -2.03
CA ASP A 133 10.63 21.90 -1.13
C ASP A 133 11.00 21.39 0.29
N GLU A 134 11.97 22.05 0.93
CA GLU A 134 12.38 21.80 2.31
C GLU A 134 11.20 21.87 3.29
N LYS A 135 10.21 22.74 3.05
CA LYS A 135 8.98 22.80 3.85
C LYS A 135 8.19 21.50 3.80
N VAL A 136 8.19 20.79 2.67
CA VAL A 136 7.51 19.48 2.53
C VAL A 136 8.26 18.43 3.35
N VAL A 137 9.59 18.46 3.37
CA VAL A 137 10.41 17.57 4.21
C VAL A 137 10.08 17.76 5.68
N LEU A 138 10.04 19.02 6.15
CA LEU A 138 9.69 19.34 7.54
C LEU A 138 8.23 18.96 7.86
N HIS A 139 7.29 19.16 6.93
CA HIS A 139 5.91 18.73 7.13
C HIS A 139 5.79 17.20 7.27
N ARG A 140 6.57 16.44 6.48
CA ARG A 140 6.63 14.98 6.59
C ARG A 140 7.29 14.53 7.90
N ARG A 141 8.33 15.23 8.36
CA ARG A 141 8.94 14.99 9.67
C ARG A 141 7.93 15.15 10.81
N ASN A 142 7.03 16.12 10.72
CA ASN A 142 6.06 16.40 11.78
C ASN A 142 4.67 15.77 11.51
N LEU A 143 4.60 14.81 10.58
CA LEU A 143 3.33 14.24 10.11
C LEU A 143 2.51 13.59 11.22
N LEU A 144 3.17 12.91 12.16
CA LEU A 144 2.55 12.13 13.22
C LEU A 144 2.36 12.92 14.53
N ASP A 145 2.78 14.19 14.56
CA ASP A 145 2.64 15.04 15.75
C ASP A 145 1.16 15.19 16.12
N GLY A 146 0.78 14.81 17.34
CA GLY A 146 -0.62 14.86 17.79
C GLY A 146 -1.52 13.75 17.22
N ILE A 147 -0.94 12.69 16.65
CA ILE A 147 -1.64 11.46 16.27
C ILE A 147 -1.50 10.40 17.36
N ALA A 148 -2.61 9.77 17.73
CA ALA A 148 -2.64 8.69 18.70
C ALA A 148 -1.83 7.47 18.22
N PRO A 149 -1.06 6.80 19.10
CA PRO A 149 -0.28 5.62 18.73
C PRO A 149 -1.12 4.51 18.09
N GLY A 150 -2.34 4.27 18.60
CA GLY A 150 -3.26 3.28 18.02
C GLY A 150 -3.60 3.58 16.56
N ALA A 151 -3.91 4.84 16.24
CA ALA A 151 -4.16 5.26 14.86
C ALA A 151 -2.91 5.10 13.97
N VAL A 152 -1.71 5.40 14.49
CA VAL A 152 -0.45 5.19 13.73
C VAL A 152 -0.25 3.71 13.40
N GLU A 153 -0.45 2.83 14.38
CA GLU A 153 -0.25 1.39 14.20
C GLU A 153 -1.17 0.78 13.15
N LEU A 154 -2.44 1.19 13.13
CA LEU A 154 -3.43 0.76 12.14
C LEU A 154 -3.08 1.22 10.71
N LEU A 155 -2.48 2.41 10.61
CA LEU A 155 -2.24 3.10 9.34
C LEU A 155 -0.82 2.89 8.77
N LYS A 156 0.11 2.31 9.54
CA LYS A 156 1.55 2.30 9.23
C LYS A 156 1.96 1.66 7.90
N ASN A 157 1.19 0.68 7.43
CA ASN A 157 1.50 -0.13 6.24
C ASN A 157 0.65 0.25 5.02
N ARG A 158 -0.06 1.39 5.06
CA ARG A 158 -1.01 1.78 4.01
C ARG A 158 -0.51 3.03 3.26
N PRO A 159 -0.73 3.12 1.94
CA PRO A 159 -0.46 4.32 1.17
C PRO A 159 -1.58 5.34 1.40
N ILE A 160 -1.39 6.25 2.36
CA ILE A 160 -2.42 7.20 2.80
C ILE A 160 -2.05 8.61 2.35
N ASN A 161 -3.05 9.40 1.92
CA ASN A 161 -2.82 10.81 1.66
C ASN A 161 -2.41 11.54 2.96
N PRO A 162 -1.26 12.24 3.02
CA PRO A 162 -0.82 12.96 4.23
C PRO A 162 -1.88 13.89 4.84
N HIS A 163 -2.81 14.42 4.03
CA HIS A 163 -3.89 15.28 4.51
C HIS A 163 -4.85 14.58 5.50
N VAL A 164 -4.92 13.25 5.49
CA VAL A 164 -5.71 12.48 6.47
C VAL A 164 -5.23 12.75 7.89
N PHE A 165 -3.92 12.80 8.13
CA PHE A 165 -3.37 13.10 9.46
C PHE A 165 -3.74 14.52 9.93
N ASN A 166 -3.88 15.48 9.01
CA ASN A 166 -4.36 16.83 9.33
C ASN A 166 -5.82 16.82 9.81
N ILE A 167 -6.62 15.88 9.32
CA ILE A 167 -8.02 15.70 9.71
C ILE A 167 -8.11 14.97 11.04
N LEU A 168 -7.35 13.89 11.22
CA LEU A 168 -7.28 13.13 12.48
C LEU A 168 -6.87 14.04 13.66
N ARG A 169 -5.91 14.96 13.46
CA ARG A 169 -5.52 15.96 14.47
C ARG A 169 -6.65 16.85 14.98
N LYS A 170 -7.79 16.91 14.29
CA LYS A 170 -8.98 17.66 14.74
C LYS A 170 -9.83 16.87 15.74
N MET A 171 -9.49 15.63 16.02
CA MET A 171 -10.16 14.72 16.95
C MET A 171 -9.27 14.42 18.16
N LYS A 172 -9.88 14.00 19.27
CA LYS A 172 -9.19 13.50 20.45
C LYS A 172 -8.56 12.11 20.19
N PRO A 173 -7.55 11.69 20.97
CA PRO A 173 -6.80 10.46 20.71
C PRO A 173 -7.65 9.20 20.53
N LEU A 174 -8.67 8.98 21.38
CA LEU A 174 -9.55 7.82 21.26
C LEU A 174 -10.30 7.83 19.92
N LYS A 175 -10.87 8.98 19.54
CA LYS A 175 -11.62 9.13 18.29
C LYS A 175 -10.74 9.05 17.04
N GLN A 176 -9.47 9.43 17.14
CA GLN A 176 -8.50 9.22 16.06
C GLN A 176 -8.29 7.73 15.77
N THR A 177 -8.15 6.91 16.81
CA THR A 177 -8.00 5.45 16.66
C THR A 177 -9.26 4.83 16.08
N GLU A 178 -10.45 5.16 16.62
CA GLU A 178 -11.73 4.67 16.09
C GLU A 178 -11.94 5.08 14.62
N THR A 179 -11.57 6.31 14.26
CA THR A 179 -11.61 6.76 12.86
C THR A 179 -10.67 5.94 11.98
N ALA A 180 -9.46 5.64 12.46
CA ALA A 180 -8.52 4.80 11.73
C ALA A 180 -9.04 3.36 11.55
N GLU A 181 -9.70 2.80 12.57
CA GLU A 181 -10.37 1.48 12.49
C GLU A 181 -11.46 1.49 11.41
N LEU A 182 -12.35 2.47 11.42
CA LEU A 182 -13.39 2.63 10.40
C LEU A 182 -12.81 2.77 8.99
N MET A 183 -11.72 3.52 8.82
CA MET A 183 -11.03 3.67 7.54
C MET A 183 -10.42 2.35 7.06
N VAL A 184 -9.88 1.54 7.97
CA VAL A 184 -9.33 0.21 7.67
C VAL A 184 -10.45 -0.77 7.32
N ALA A 185 -11.52 -0.81 8.11
CA ALA A 185 -12.69 -1.66 7.89
C ALA A 185 -13.34 -1.41 6.53
N MET A 186 -13.51 -0.15 6.15
CA MET A 186 -14.06 0.24 4.85
C MET A 186 -13.03 0.23 3.71
N ASN A 187 -11.76 -0.10 4.01
CA ASN A 187 -10.63 -0.02 3.08
C ASN A 187 -10.58 1.31 2.29
N ASN A 188 -10.91 2.42 2.96
CA ASN A 188 -11.03 3.75 2.35
C ASN A 188 -10.17 4.78 3.10
N PHE A 189 -9.01 5.08 2.51
CA PHE A 189 -8.02 5.99 3.09
C PHE A 189 -8.06 7.41 2.52
N THR A 190 -9.20 7.82 1.97
CA THR A 190 -9.35 9.13 1.33
C THR A 190 -9.55 10.26 2.35
N ALA A 191 -9.05 11.45 2.02
CA ALA A 191 -9.27 12.65 2.82
C ALA A 191 -10.75 13.04 2.91
N THR A 192 -11.55 12.74 1.88
CA THR A 192 -13.00 13.00 1.86
C THR A 192 -13.72 12.13 2.87
N TYR A 193 -13.38 10.84 2.95
CA TYR A 193 -13.97 9.93 3.91
C TYR A 193 -13.60 10.30 5.35
N ALA A 194 -12.34 10.60 5.61
CA ALA A 194 -11.91 11.11 6.93
C ALA A 194 -12.64 12.41 7.33
N LYS A 195 -12.91 13.32 6.38
CA LYS A 195 -13.72 14.53 6.62
C LYS A 195 -15.18 14.20 6.93
N ALA A 196 -15.76 13.20 6.27
CA ALA A 196 -17.12 12.75 6.55
C ALA A 196 -17.23 12.18 7.98
N ILE A 197 -16.27 11.34 8.40
CA ILE A 197 -16.22 10.84 9.78
C ILE A 197 -16.06 12.00 10.77
N LEU A 198 -15.18 12.97 10.47
CA LEU A 198 -15.04 14.17 11.32
C LEU A 198 -16.36 14.95 11.44
N ALA A 199 -17.10 15.12 10.34
CA ALA A 199 -18.39 15.80 10.32
C ALA A 199 -19.45 15.05 11.16
N ALA A 200 -19.40 13.72 11.13
CA ALA A 200 -20.29 12.81 11.85
C ALA A 200 -19.85 12.49 13.29
N SER A 201 -18.71 13.00 13.76
CA SER A 201 -18.18 12.73 15.11
C SER A 201 -18.76 13.70 16.12
N LYS A 202 -19.04 13.29 17.37
CA LYS A 202 -19.59 14.17 18.42
C LYS A 202 -18.65 15.34 18.73
N GLN A 203 -19.22 16.49 19.11
CA GLN A 203 -18.42 17.70 19.42
C GLN A 203 -17.44 17.47 20.58
N THR A 204 -17.83 16.66 21.57
CA THR A 204 -17.01 16.26 22.72
C THR A 204 -15.75 15.49 22.34
N ASP A 205 -15.77 14.83 21.18
CA ASP A 205 -14.68 13.98 20.70
C ASP A 205 -13.70 14.75 19.81
N LEU A 206 -13.96 16.04 19.59
CA LEU A 206 -13.08 16.92 18.84
C LEU A 206 -11.98 17.50 19.71
N ALA A 207 -10.85 17.83 19.09
CA ALA A 207 -9.72 18.47 19.75
C ALA A 207 -10.06 19.88 20.26
N LYS A 208 -11.07 20.53 19.66
CA LYS A 208 -11.59 21.84 20.09
C LYS A 208 -13.11 21.77 20.24
N PRO A 209 -13.61 21.27 21.38
CA PRO A 209 -15.05 21.08 21.60
C PRO A 209 -15.81 22.40 21.61
N ASP A 210 -15.19 23.51 22.00
CA ASP A 210 -15.85 24.81 22.13
C ASP A 210 -16.07 25.55 20.80
N ARG A 211 -15.56 25.01 19.68
CA ARG A 211 -15.72 25.62 18.35
C ARG A 211 -16.79 24.89 17.55
N PRO A 212 -17.84 25.58 17.07
CA PRO A 212 -18.90 24.93 16.31
C PRO A 212 -18.34 24.26 15.04
N LYS A 213 -18.81 23.03 14.77
CA LYS A 213 -18.55 22.32 13.52
C LYS A 213 -19.21 23.07 12.37
N THR A 214 -18.43 23.81 11.59
CA THR A 214 -18.88 24.36 10.31
C THR A 214 -18.34 23.49 9.19
N VAL A 215 -19.18 22.62 8.65
CA VAL A 215 -18.87 21.87 7.43
C VAL A 215 -19.54 22.58 6.27
N SER A 216 -18.73 23.09 5.33
CA SER A 216 -19.23 23.83 4.17
C SER A 216 -20.27 23.01 3.41
N GLY A 217 -21.49 23.53 3.30
CA GLY A 217 -22.58 22.92 2.52
C GLY A 217 -23.53 21.98 3.28
N LEU A 218 -23.39 21.80 4.60
CA LEU A 218 -24.36 21.04 5.42
C LEU A 218 -25.03 21.93 6.46
N THR A 219 -26.33 21.73 6.67
CA THR A 219 -27.08 22.36 7.77
C THR A 219 -26.81 21.65 9.09
N SER A 220 -27.06 22.33 10.22
CA SER A 220 -26.94 21.73 11.56
C SER A 220 -27.81 20.48 11.74
N GLU A 221 -28.99 20.45 11.13
CA GLU A 221 -29.89 19.30 11.17
C GLU A 221 -29.32 18.09 10.39
N GLN A 222 -28.75 18.33 9.21
CA GLN A 222 -28.11 17.28 8.42
C GLN A 222 -26.90 16.70 9.14
N MET A 223 -26.11 17.54 9.83
CA MET A 223 -25.01 17.06 10.67
C MET A 223 -25.52 16.19 11.82
N ALA A 224 -26.56 16.63 12.55
CA ALA A 224 -27.14 15.84 13.65
C ALA A 224 -27.77 14.53 13.18
N ARG A 225 -28.27 14.47 11.94
CA ARG A 225 -28.74 13.22 11.32
C ARG A 225 -27.56 12.30 11.00
N MET A 226 -26.50 12.83 10.40
CA MET A 226 -25.30 12.06 10.05
C MET A 226 -24.60 11.50 11.29
N GLU A 227 -24.55 12.26 12.39
CA GLU A 227 -24.03 11.78 13.69
C GLU A 227 -24.82 10.56 14.19
N ARG A 228 -26.16 10.60 14.12
CA ARG A 228 -27.02 9.49 14.53
C ARG A 228 -26.87 8.26 13.64
N GLU A 229 -26.85 8.46 12.32
CA GLU A 229 -26.68 7.37 11.35
C GLU A 229 -25.30 6.69 11.51
N MET A 230 -24.24 7.47 11.72
CA MET A 230 -22.89 6.94 11.96
C MET A 230 -22.81 6.17 13.28
N GLU A 231 -23.43 6.69 14.35
CA GLU A 231 -23.45 5.99 15.64
C GLU A 231 -24.20 4.65 15.56
N SER A 232 -25.33 4.60 14.84
CA SER A 232 -26.04 3.34 14.58
C SER A 232 -25.17 2.37 13.81
N LEU A 233 -24.60 2.82 12.68
CA LEU A 233 -23.77 1.97 11.81
C LEU A 233 -22.55 1.41 12.54
N THR A 234 -21.92 2.23 13.39
CA THR A 234 -20.75 1.81 14.17
C THR A 234 -21.11 0.74 15.21
N LYS A 235 -22.26 0.89 15.88
CA LYS A 235 -22.76 -0.11 16.84
C LYS A 235 -23.12 -1.42 16.14
N ASP A 236 -23.81 -1.35 15.01
CA ASP A 236 -24.18 -2.53 14.22
C ASP A 236 -22.92 -3.27 13.74
N TYR A 237 -21.91 -2.52 13.28
CA TYR A 237 -20.63 -3.07 12.89
C TYR A 237 -19.91 -3.77 14.05
N GLN A 238 -19.80 -3.13 15.22
CA GLN A 238 -19.15 -3.73 16.39
C GLN A 238 -19.88 -4.99 16.88
N ALA A 239 -21.21 -4.98 16.84
CA ALA A 239 -22.01 -6.15 17.20
C ALA A 239 -21.73 -7.33 16.25
N LEU A 240 -21.65 -7.07 14.94
CA LEU A 240 -21.30 -8.07 13.94
C LEU A 240 -19.85 -8.55 14.09
N GLU A 241 -18.89 -7.66 14.37
CA GLU A 241 -17.48 -8.01 14.52
C GLU A 241 -17.26 -8.99 15.69
N VAL A 242 -17.98 -8.80 16.80
CA VAL A 242 -17.90 -9.68 17.97
C VAL A 242 -18.36 -11.10 17.65
N THR A 243 -19.45 -11.28 16.88
CA THR A 243 -19.96 -12.62 16.56
C THR A 243 -19.33 -13.23 15.32
N PHE A 244 -18.76 -12.42 14.42
CA PHE A 244 -18.27 -12.88 13.12
C PHE A 244 -17.30 -14.06 13.22
N GLY A 245 -16.34 -14.01 14.15
CA GLY A 245 -15.37 -15.08 14.34
C GLY A 245 -16.02 -16.40 14.77
N ASP A 246 -16.93 -16.33 15.73
CA ASP A 246 -17.67 -17.49 16.23
C ASP A 246 -18.63 -18.04 15.17
N ASP A 247 -19.33 -17.17 14.44
CA ASP A 247 -20.26 -17.54 13.36
C ASP A 247 -19.52 -18.25 12.23
N VAL A 248 -18.35 -17.74 11.82
CA VAL A 248 -17.51 -18.38 10.80
C VAL A 248 -17.00 -19.74 11.28
N LEU A 249 -16.56 -19.85 12.54
CA LEU A 249 -16.09 -21.11 13.10
C LEU A 249 -17.23 -22.14 13.20
N GLN A 250 -18.42 -21.72 13.65
CA GLN A 250 -19.62 -22.56 13.68
C GLN A 250 -20.02 -23.01 12.27
N LEU A 251 -19.99 -22.11 11.28
CA LEU A 251 -20.28 -22.44 9.89
C LEU A 251 -19.28 -23.48 9.36
N VAL A 252 -17.98 -23.30 9.59
CA VAL A 252 -16.95 -24.27 9.16
C VAL A 252 -17.14 -25.64 9.83
N LEU A 253 -17.45 -25.66 11.13
CA LEU A 253 -17.71 -26.90 11.86
C LEU A 253 -18.98 -27.60 11.36
N ALA A 254 -20.07 -26.87 11.18
CA ALA A 254 -21.33 -27.37 10.67
C ALA A 254 -21.16 -27.93 9.25
N SER A 255 -20.54 -27.17 8.34
CA SER A 255 -20.27 -27.62 6.97
C SER A 255 -19.37 -28.86 6.94
N ARG A 256 -18.36 -28.96 7.82
CA ARG A 256 -17.51 -30.16 7.91
C ARG A 256 -18.28 -31.37 8.46
N TYR A 257 -19.18 -31.17 9.42
CA TYR A 257 -20.05 -32.21 9.94
C TYR A 257 -21.03 -32.71 8.88
N LEU A 258 -21.68 -31.79 8.15
CA LEU A 258 -22.53 -32.10 7.00
C LEU A 258 -21.73 -32.88 5.94
N GLY A 259 -20.49 -32.47 5.66
CA GLY A 259 -19.56 -33.18 4.78
C GLY A 259 -19.35 -34.65 5.19
N ARG A 260 -19.23 -34.94 6.49
CA ARG A 260 -19.15 -36.32 6.99
C ARG A 260 -20.47 -37.07 6.86
N LEU A 261 -21.60 -36.40 7.09
CA LEU A 261 -22.94 -37.01 6.96
C LEU A 261 -23.22 -37.44 5.51
N ILE A 262 -22.91 -36.60 4.53
CA ILE A 262 -23.13 -36.90 3.11
C ILE A 262 -22.15 -37.93 2.53
N GLN A 263 -21.07 -38.26 3.25
CA GLN A 263 -20.17 -39.35 2.89
C GLN A 263 -20.68 -40.72 3.38
N ASN A 264 -21.66 -40.75 4.29
CA ASN A 264 -22.23 -41.98 4.80
C ASN A 264 -23.42 -42.44 3.95
N THR A 265 -23.22 -43.52 3.18
CA THR A 265 -24.19 -44.06 2.22
C THR A 265 -25.54 -44.44 2.85
N LYS A 266 -25.57 -44.87 4.11
CA LYS A 266 -26.83 -45.20 4.81
C LYS A 266 -27.66 -43.94 5.11
N ILE A 267 -26.99 -42.86 5.49
CA ILE A 267 -27.63 -41.58 5.82
C ILE A 267 -28.13 -40.90 4.55
N VAL A 268 -27.31 -40.92 3.49
CA VAL A 268 -27.67 -40.39 2.18
C VAL A 268 -28.88 -41.12 1.62
N GLY A 269 -28.91 -42.46 1.63
CA GLY A 269 -30.05 -43.23 1.13
C GLY A 269 -31.36 -42.92 1.88
N TYR A 270 -31.30 -42.78 3.21
CA TYR A 270 -32.46 -42.38 4.01
C TYR A 270 -32.95 -40.97 3.68
N LEU A 271 -32.03 -40.00 3.53
CA LEU A 271 -32.38 -38.62 3.20
C LEU A 271 -32.89 -38.49 1.76
N GLU A 272 -32.34 -39.23 0.80
CA GLU A 272 -32.81 -39.22 -0.59
C GLU A 272 -34.22 -39.82 -0.73
N GLU A 273 -34.56 -40.82 0.09
CA GLU A 273 -35.88 -41.45 0.06
C GLU A 273 -36.98 -40.61 0.76
N ARG A 274 -36.64 -39.90 1.84
CA ARG A 274 -37.65 -39.23 2.70
C ARG A 274 -37.57 -37.70 2.71
N TYR A 275 -36.41 -37.11 2.44
CA TYR A 275 -36.14 -35.67 2.54
C TYR A 275 -35.21 -35.18 1.41
N PRO A 276 -35.59 -35.37 0.12
CA PRO A 276 -34.74 -35.06 -1.02
C PRO A 276 -34.34 -33.57 -1.10
N GLU A 277 -35.17 -32.66 -0.61
CA GLU A 277 -34.87 -31.23 -0.52
C GLU A 277 -33.74 -30.92 0.47
N ILE A 278 -33.68 -31.63 1.60
CA ILE A 278 -32.67 -31.40 2.65
C ILE A 278 -31.28 -31.84 2.17
N ILE A 279 -31.19 -32.98 1.48
CA ILE A 279 -29.91 -33.49 0.98
C ILE A 279 -29.33 -32.59 -0.12
N VAL A 280 -30.18 -31.96 -0.94
CA VAL A 280 -29.73 -30.95 -1.92
C VAL A 280 -29.11 -29.75 -1.21
N GLU A 281 -29.78 -29.20 -0.20
CA GLU A 281 -29.23 -28.08 0.58
C GLU A 281 -27.94 -28.44 1.31
N PHE A 282 -27.84 -29.65 1.89
CA PHE A 282 -26.60 -30.11 2.53
C PHE A 282 -25.44 -30.18 1.53
N ARG A 283 -25.69 -30.67 0.31
CA ARG A 283 -24.66 -30.70 -0.75
C ARG A 283 -24.28 -29.28 -1.18
N THR A 284 -25.22 -28.35 -1.26
CA THR A 284 -24.99 -26.92 -1.57
C THR A 284 -24.14 -26.23 -0.49
N ILE A 285 -24.46 -26.45 0.78
CA ILE A 285 -23.71 -25.86 1.91
C ILE A 285 -22.26 -26.39 1.93
N VAL A 286 -22.08 -27.70 1.74
CA VAL A 286 -20.74 -28.30 1.71
C VAL A 286 -19.92 -27.78 0.53
N SER A 287 -20.51 -27.63 -0.67
CA SER A 287 -19.79 -27.09 -1.83
C SER A 287 -19.44 -25.61 -1.68
N ALA A 288 -20.33 -24.78 -1.13
CA ALA A 288 -20.08 -23.36 -0.91
C ALA A 288 -19.03 -23.07 0.17
N THR A 289 -18.88 -23.97 1.16
CA THR A 289 -17.93 -23.81 2.28
C THR A 289 -16.59 -24.51 2.02
N SER A 290 -16.46 -25.23 0.90
CA SER A 290 -15.20 -25.84 0.49
C SER A 290 -14.23 -24.72 0.11
N LEU A 291 -13.31 -24.41 1.02
CA LEU A 291 -12.14 -23.55 0.80
C LEU A 291 -11.17 -24.26 -0.15
N ASP A 292 -11.58 -24.54 -1.39
CA ASP A 292 -10.64 -24.82 -2.47
C ASP A 292 -10.22 -23.46 -3.06
N PRO A 293 -8.94 -23.06 -2.91
CA PRO A 293 -8.46 -21.82 -3.49
C PRO A 293 -8.39 -21.98 -5.01
N ASN A 294 -9.22 -21.22 -5.73
CA ASN A 294 -8.93 -20.82 -7.11
C ASN A 294 -7.97 -19.62 -7.10
#